data_AF-A0A3S0CRA9-F1
#
_entry.id   AF-A0A3S0CRA9-F1
#
_cell.length_a   1.000
_cell.length_b   1.000
_cell.length_c   1.000
_cell.angle_alpha   90.00
_cell.angle_beta   90.00
_cell.angle_gamma   90.00
#
_symmetry.space_group_name_H-M   'P 1'
#
loop_
_entity.id
_entity.type
_entity.pdbx_description
1 polymer ?
#
loop_
_entity_poly.entity_id
_entity_poly.type
_entity_poly.pdbx_seq_one_letter_code
_entity_poly.pdbx_strand_id
1 'polypeptide(L)' 'MNTPVERRKNLSLRELVDQAYVLIEPFFDPANAWNGQTLEHLAYRVLREQLPGIPAQDAQIIVSVATRIYRSKHGQQ' A
#
# COMPACT_ATOMS: atom_id res chain seq x y z
N MET A 1 -4.80 -30.59 -4.11
CA MET A 1 -5.01 -30.30 -2.68
C MET A 1 -4.84 -28.80 -2.49
N ASN A 2 -5.91 -28.01 -2.66
CA ASN A 2 -5.83 -26.55 -2.61
C ASN A 2 -6.01 -26.09 -1.17
N THR A 3 -4.91 -25.68 -0.54
CA THR A 3 -4.82 -25.32 0.87
C THR A 3 -5.70 -24.10 1.19
N PRO A 4 -6.72 -24.22 2.05
CA PRO A 4 -7.58 -23.11 2.45
C PRO A 4 -6.83 -22.02 3.26
N VAL A 5 -5.61 -22.31 3.73
CA VAL A 5 -4.76 -21.39 4.51
C VAL A 5 -4.30 -20.19 3.68
N GLU A 6 -3.97 -20.39 2.39
CA GLU A 6 -3.54 -19.32 1.49
C GLU A 6 -4.64 -18.28 1.28
N ARG A 7 -5.89 -18.73 1.13
CA ARG A 7 -7.04 -17.82 0.95
C ARG A 7 -7.33 -16.99 2.19
N ARG A 8 -7.12 -17.55 3.39
CA ARG A 8 -7.34 -16.84 4.66
C ARG A 8 -6.29 -15.74 4.89
N LYS A 9 -5.02 -16.02 4.55
CA LYS A 9 -3.95 -15.01 4.58
C LYS A 9 -4.21 -13.87 3.59
N ASN A 10 -4.71 -14.20 2.39
CA ASN A 10 -5.05 -13.18 1.38
C ASN A 10 -6.17 -12.23 1.83
N LEU A 11 -7.15 -12.70 2.61
CA LEU A 11 -8.18 -11.82 3.18
C LEU A 11 -7.57 -10.81 4.15
N SER A 12 -6.74 -11.27 5.09
CA SER A 12 -6.04 -10.39 6.04
C SER A 12 -5.12 -9.40 5.33
N LEU A 13 -4.46 -9.81 4.24
CA LEU A 13 -3.64 -8.91 3.44
C LEU A 13 -4.48 -7.81 2.79
N ARG A 14 -5.65 -8.16 2.24
CA ARG A 14 -6.52 -7.21 1.57
C ARG A 14 -7.09 -6.17 2.54
N GLU A 15 -7.45 -6.58 3.75
CA GLU A 15 -7.90 -5.65 4.80
C GLU A 15 -6.76 -4.75 5.30
N LEU A 16 -5.53 -5.27 5.36
CA LEU A 16 -4.34 -4.46 5.65
C LEU A 16 -4.06 -3.47 4.51
N VAL A 17 -4.19 -3.89 3.26
CA VAL A 17 -4.05 -3.00 2.09
C VAL A 17 -5.10 -1.91 2.13
N ASP A 18 -6.36 -2.22 2.41
CA ASP A 18 -7.44 -1.22 2.44
C ASP A 18 -7.21 -0.16 3.54
N GLN A 19 -6.88 -0.61 4.75
CA GLN A 19 -6.53 0.29 5.86
C GLN A 19 -5.27 1.11 5.57
N ALA A 20 -4.23 0.46 5.05
CA ALA A 20 -3.00 1.11 4.65
C ALA A 20 -3.25 2.15 3.57
N TYR A 21 -4.03 1.79 2.54
CA TYR A 21 -4.28 2.60 1.36
C TYR A 21 -4.82 3.97 1.75
N VAL A 22 -5.82 4.05 2.63
CA VAL A 22 -6.36 5.34 3.10
C VAL A 22 -5.29 6.22 3.76
N LEU A 23 -4.33 5.62 4.46
CA LEU A 23 -3.24 6.34 5.12
C LEU A 23 -2.18 6.84 4.12
N ILE A 24 -1.84 6.01 3.13
CA ILE A 24 -0.76 6.28 2.19
C ILE A 24 -1.22 6.89 0.85
N GLU A 25 -2.52 6.89 0.56
CA GLU A 25 -3.15 7.51 -0.61
C GLU A 25 -2.66 8.95 -0.86
N PRO A 26 -2.68 9.88 0.13
CA PRO A 26 -2.26 11.25 -0.11
C PRO A 26 -0.77 11.37 -0.48
N PHE A 27 0.07 10.39 -0.13
CA PHE A 27 1.50 10.40 -0.45
C PHE A 27 1.78 10.08 -1.93
N PHE A 28 0.83 9.43 -2.60
CA PHE A 28 0.92 9.15 -4.04
C PHE A 28 0.37 10.29 -4.89
N ASP A 29 -0.29 11.26 -4.26
CA ASP A 29 -0.86 12.38 -4.97
C ASP A 29 0.22 13.28 -5.58
N PRO A 30 0.17 13.56 -6.89
CA PRO A 30 1.18 14.39 -7.53
C PRO A 30 1.19 15.83 -6.99
N ALA A 31 0.09 16.32 -6.39
CA ALA A 31 0.08 17.62 -5.71
C ALA A 31 0.85 17.59 -4.38
N ASN A 32 0.97 16.41 -3.74
CA ASN A 32 1.80 16.20 -2.56
C ASN A 32 3.22 15.72 -2.90
N ALA A 33 3.53 15.46 -4.17
CA ALA A 33 4.86 15.03 -4.58
C ALA A 33 5.89 16.10 -4.23
N TRP A 34 6.93 15.69 -3.51
CA TRP A 34 8.00 16.61 -3.12
C TRP A 34 8.97 16.75 -4.29
N ASN A 35 9.01 17.93 -4.91
CA ASN A 35 9.96 18.25 -5.97
C ASN A 35 9.86 17.30 -7.20
N GLY A 36 8.68 16.73 -7.45
CA GLY A 36 8.45 15.74 -8.52
C GLY A 36 8.84 14.30 -8.14
N GLN A 37 9.29 14.04 -6.92
CA GLN A 37 9.54 12.69 -6.40
C GLN A 37 8.31 12.18 -5.65
N THR A 38 7.93 10.94 -5.93
CA THR A 38 6.88 10.21 -5.22
C THR A 38 7.31 9.94 -3.78
N LEU A 39 6.39 10.12 -2.83
CA LEU A 39 6.67 9.92 -1.40
C LEU A 39 6.55 8.44 -0.99
N GLU A 40 6.97 7.51 -1.86
CA GLU A 40 6.87 6.05 -1.65
C GLU A 40 7.64 5.59 -0.42
N HIS A 41 8.81 6.18 -0.16
CA HIS A 41 9.60 5.89 1.04
C HIS A 41 8.90 6.36 2.33
N LEU A 42 8.17 7.49 2.27
CA LEU A 42 7.37 7.99 3.38
C LEU A 42 6.14 7.12 3.59
N ALA A 43 5.46 6.72 2.51
CA ALA A 43 4.37 5.74 2.57
C ALA A 43 4.82 4.43 3.24
N TYR A 44 5.98 3.89 2.85
CA TYR A 44 6.56 2.71 3.49
C TYR A 44 6.88 2.94 4.98
N ARG A 45 7.41 4.12 5.32
CA ARG A 45 7.75 4.47 6.71
C ARG A 45 6.49 4.58 7.57
N VAL A 46 5.50 5.34 7.12
CA VAL A 46 4.20 5.49 7.81
C VAL A 46 3.53 4.14 7.96
N LEU A 47 3.58 3.30 6.93
CA LEU A 47 3.02 1.95 6.98
C LEU A 47 3.69 1.10 8.07
N ARG A 48 5.01 1.17 8.18
CA ARG A 48 5.79 0.48 9.23
C ARG A 48 5.54 1.05 10.63
N GLU A 49 5.22 2.33 10.74
CA GLU A 49 4.88 2.99 12.01
C GLU A 49 3.46 2.64 12.47
N GLN A 50 2.48 2.62 11.55
CA GLN A 50 1.09 2.30 11.84
C GLN A 50 0.85 0.80 12.01
N LEU A 51 1.61 -0.02 11.28
CA LEU A 51 1.56 -1.47 11.32
C LEU A 51 2.96 -2.03 11.61
N PRO A 52 3.42 -2.00 12.87
CA PRO A 52 4.74 -2.52 13.22
C PRO A 52 4.84 -4.05 13.09
N GLY A 53 3.69 -4.76 13.04
CA GLY A 53 3.61 -6.22 12.98
C GLY A 53 3.75 -6.83 11.57
N ILE A 54 3.73 -6.01 10.51
CA ILE A 54 3.89 -6.52 9.14
C ILE A 54 5.38 -6.64 8.77
N PRO A 55 5.76 -7.74 8.10
CA PRO A 55 7.12 -7.90 7.59
C PRO A 55 7.40 -6.91 6.48
N ALA A 56 8.67 -6.58 6.27
CA ALA A 56 9.11 -5.61 5.27
C ALA A 56 8.64 -5.95 3.84
N GLN A 57 8.57 -7.25 3.52
CA GLN A 57 8.11 -7.75 2.23
C GLN A 57 6.63 -7.41 1.99
N ASP A 58 5.75 -7.71 2.96
CA ASP A 58 4.33 -7.35 2.86
C ASP A 58 4.13 -5.83 2.82
N ALA A 59 4.90 -5.06 3.59
CA ALA A 59 4.86 -3.60 3.52
C ALA A 59 5.22 -3.08 2.12
N GLN A 60 6.23 -3.64 1.46
CA GLN A 60 6.56 -3.30 0.08
C GLN A 60 5.45 -3.70 -0.91
N ILE A 61 4.87 -4.88 -0.75
CA ILE A 61 3.74 -5.34 -1.58
C ILE A 61 2.56 -4.38 -1.44
N ILE A 62 2.21 -3.99 -0.21
CA ILE A 62 1.13 -3.06 0.08
C ILE A 62 1.37 -1.72 -0.61
N VAL A 63 2.57 -1.13 -0.46
CA VAL A 63 2.91 0.14 -1.12
C VAL A 63 2.82 0.01 -2.64
N SER A 64 3.37 -1.06 -3.23
CA SER A 64 3.33 -1.27 -4.68
C SER A 64 1.90 -1.43 -5.22
N VAL A 65 1.07 -2.21 -4.52
CA VAL A 65 -0.35 -2.42 -4.87
C VAL A 65 -1.12 -1.11 -4.72
N ALA A 66 -0.89 -0.35 -3.64
CA ALA A 66 -1.50 0.94 -3.39
C ALA A 66 -1.15 1.96 -4.49
N THR A 67 0.12 2.09 -4.86
CA THR A 67 0.57 2.92 -5.99
C THR A 67 -0.15 2.54 -7.28
N ARG A 68 -0.28 1.24 -7.55
CA ARG A 68 -0.98 0.75 -8.74
C ARG A 68 -2.47 1.09 -8.73
N ILE A 69 -3.15 0.89 -7.60
CA ILE A 69 -4.58 1.23 -7.44
C ILE A 69 -4.79 2.73 -7.62
N TYR A 70 -3.96 3.56 -6.99
CA TYR A 70 -3.99 5.01 -7.14
C TYR A 70 -3.83 5.43 -8.60
N ARG A 71 -2.78 4.93 -9.27
CA ARG A 71 -2.55 5.19 -10.70
C ARG A 71 -3.68 4.69 -11.60
N SER A 72 -4.32 3.56 -11.29
CA SER A 72 -5.48 3.08 -12.04
C SER A 72 -6.73 3.93 -11.82
N LYS A 73 -6.91 4.51 -10.63
CA LYS A 73 -8.02 5.42 -10.30
C LYS A 73 -7.83 6.82 -10.89
N HIS A 74 -6.60 7.34 -10.85
CA HIS A 74 -6.27 8.71 -11.25
C HIS A 74 -5.67 8.81 -12.67
N GLY A 75 -5.16 7.72 -13.24
CA GLY A 75 -4.58 7.65 -14.59
C GLY A 75 -5.59 7.47 -15.73
N GLN A 76 -6.88 7.74 -15.48
CA GLN A 76 -7.92 7.84 -16.52
C GLN A 76 -8.14 9.29 -17.00
N GLN A 77 -7.21 10.21 -16.72
CA GLN A 77 -7.23 11.58 -17.25
C GLN A 77 -6.21 11.75 -18.38
#